data_AF-A0A1G8RV25-F1
#
_entry.id   AF-A0A1G8RV25-F1
#
_cell.length_a   1.000
_cell.length_b   1.000
_cell.length_c   1.000
_cell.angle_alpha   90.00
_cell.angle_beta   90.00
_cell.angle_gamma   90.00
#
_symmetry.space_group_name_H-M   'P 1'
#
loop_
_entity.id
_entity.type
_entity.pdbx_description
1 polymer ?
#
loop_
_entity_poly.entity_id
_entity_poly.type
_entity_poly.pdbx_seq_one_letter_code
_entity_poly.pdbx_strand_id
1 'polypeptide(L)' 'MSPNVIKDRFIDLILTADYRVLTDMEKSELSESKVFLKNFIREHEKLVQMSFLAYMTDDTEWHLNVCSEIDQLKGEEA' A
#
# COMPACT_ATOMS: atom_id res chain seq x y z
N MET A 1 -1.38 7.44 8.20
CA MET A 1 -0.59 6.31 8.76
C MET A 1 0.14 5.67 7.60
N SER A 2 1.47 5.51 7.66
CA SER A 2 2.24 5.01 6.51
C SER A 2 1.88 3.55 6.19
N PRO A 3 1.79 3.16 4.90
CA PRO A 3 1.58 1.76 4.51
C PRO A 3 2.58 0.79 5.11
N ASN A 4 3.82 1.24 5.36
CA ASN A 4 4.85 0.43 6.01
C ASN A 4 4.49 0.08 7.46
N VAL A 5 3.93 1.02 8.23
CA VAL A 5 3.49 0.77 9.62
C VAL A 5 2.39 -0.29 9.66
N ILE A 6 1.44 -0.21 8.72
CA ILE A 6 0.34 -1.18 8.62
C ILE A 6 0.86 -2.55 8.18
N LYS A 7 1.82 -2.59 7.24
CA LYS A 7 2.49 -3.82 6.80
C LYS A 7 3.22 -4.52 7.96
N ASP A 8 3.99 -3.76 8.73
CA ASP A 8 4.75 -4.31 9.86
C ASP A 8 3.79 -4.88 10.91
N ARG A 9 2.73 -4.14 11.24
CA ARG A 9 1.69 -4.62 12.15
C ARG A 9 0.95 -5.86 11.63
N PHE A 10 0.67 -5.92 10.33
CA PHE A 10 0.06 -7.10 9.70
C PHE A 10 0.95 -8.34 9.83
N ILE A 11 2.26 -8.19 9.58
CA ILE A 11 3.24 -9.28 9.73
C ILE A 11 3.31 -9.73 11.19
N ASP A 12 3.38 -8.80 12.14
CA ASP A 12 3.41 -9.13 13.57
C ASP A 12 2.18 -9.94 14.00
N LEU A 13 0.99 -9.58 13.51
CA LEU A 13 -0.25 -10.29 13.82
C LEU A 13 -0.30 -11.70 13.20
N ILE A 14 0.22 -11.88 11.98
CA ILE A 14 0.37 -13.21 11.37
C ILE A 14 1.31 -14.06 12.22
N LEU A 15 2.51 -13.55 12.53
CA LEU A 15 3.48 -14.31 13.32
C LEU A 15 2.95 -14.62 14.71
N THR A 16 2.23 -13.68 15.33
CA THR A 16 1.57 -13.91 16.63
C THR A 16 0.55 -15.03 16.56
N ALA A 17 -0.19 -15.15 15.46
CA ALA A 17 -1.18 -16.21 15.26
C ALA A 17 -0.56 -17.62 15.19
N ASP A 18 0.73 -17.73 14.82
CA ASP A 18 1.45 -19.01 14.80
C ASP A 18 1.81 -19.51 16.21
N TYR A 19 1.98 -18.60 17.17
CA TYR A 19 2.38 -18.94 18.55
C TYR A 19 1.22 -18.87 19.56
N ARG A 20 0.18 -18.09 19.30
CA ARG A 20 -1.01 -17.99 20.16
C ARG A 20 -2.28 -17.63 19.40
N VAL A 21 -3.41 -17.90 20.02
CA VAL A 21 -4.71 -17.42 19.52
C VAL A 21 -4.76 -15.89 19.64
N LEU A 22 -5.16 -15.24 18.55
CA LEU A 22 -5.42 -13.80 18.52
C LEU A 22 -6.70 -13.45 19.29
N THR A 23 -6.68 -12.31 19.97
CA THR A 23 -7.89 -11.70 20.54
C THR A 23 -8.82 -11.24 19.42
N ASP A 24 -10.10 -11.01 19.73
CA ASP A 24 -11.05 -10.57 18.70
C ASP A 24 -10.71 -9.19 18.12
N MET A 25 -10.12 -8.31 18.94
CA MET A 25 -9.58 -7.03 18.47
C MET A 25 -8.44 -7.23 17.47
N GLU A 26 -7.49 -8.12 17.78
CA GLU A 26 -6.36 -8.44 16.89
C GLU A 26 -6.79 -9.11 15.59
N LYS A 27 -7.86 -9.92 15.62
CA LYS A 27 -8.45 -10.49 14.41
C LYS A 27 -9.08 -9.40 13.54
N SER A 28 -9.78 -8.44 14.15
CA SER A 28 -10.33 -7.28 13.40
C SER A 28 -9.20 -6.48 12.76
N GLU A 29 -8.18 -6.14 13.55
CA GLU A 29 -7.01 -5.39 13.09
C GLU A 29 -6.27 -6.12 11.95
N LEU A 30 -6.11 -7.45 12.05
CA LEU A 30 -5.50 -8.26 11.00
C LEU A 30 -6.31 -8.21 9.71
N SER A 31 -7.64 -8.31 9.81
CA SER A 31 -8.56 -8.23 8.67
C SER A 31 -8.52 -6.85 8.01
N GLU A 32 -8.60 -5.79 8.80
CA GLU A 32 -8.53 -4.40 8.33
C GLU A 32 -7.19 -4.09 7.66
N SER A 33 -6.08 -4.51 8.27
CA SER A 33 -4.73 -4.35 7.72
C SER A 33 -4.60 -5.08 6.38
N LYS A 34 -5.15 -6.30 6.27
CA LYS A 34 -5.16 -7.05 5.01
C LYS A 34 -5.93 -6.33 3.91
N VAL A 35 -7.11 -5.79 4.22
CA VAL A 35 -7.93 -5.04 3.25
C VAL A 35 -7.20 -3.78 2.81
N PHE A 36 -6.62 -3.03 3.76
CA PHE A 36 -5.83 -1.84 3.47
C PHE A 36 -4.67 -2.16 2.52
N LEU A 37 -3.84 -3.16 2.85
CA LEU A 37 -2.66 -3.52 2.06
C LEU A 37 -3.05 -4.01 0.66
N LYS A 38 -4.15 -4.77 0.52
CA LYS A 38 -4.65 -5.21 -0.78
C LYS A 38 -5.05 -4.02 -1.65
N ASN A 39 -5.73 -3.04 -1.09
CA ASN A 39 -6.13 -1.83 -1.82
C ASN A 39 -4.91 -0.98 -2.19
N PHE A 40 -3.97 -0.81 -1.26
CA PHE A 40 -2.72 -0.09 -1.50
C PHE A 40 -1.92 -0.71 -2.65
N ILE A 41 -1.69 -2.03 -2.62
CA ILE A 41 -0.93 -2.74 -3.67
C ILE A 41 -1.61 -2.55 -5.03
N ARG A 42 -2.95 -2.69 -5.08
CA ARG A 42 -3.71 -2.54 -6.33
C ARG A 42 -3.56 -1.14 -6.93
N GLU A 43 -3.75 -0.09 -6.12
CA GLU A 43 -3.63 1.29 -6.64
C GLU A 43 -2.18 1.62 -7.00
N HIS A 44 -1.21 1.16 -6.21
CA HIS A 44 0.21 1.36 -6.50
C HIS A 44 0.60 0.71 -7.83
N GLU A 45 0.22 -0.56 -8.07
CA GLU A 45 0.50 -1.26 -9.32
C GLU A 45 -0.12 -0.56 -10.53
N LYS A 46 -1.36 -0.08 -10.39
CA LYS A 46 -2.05 0.70 -11.43
C LYS A 46 -1.28 1.98 -11.77
N LEU A 47 -0.85 2.74 -10.77
CA LEU A 47 -0.10 3.97 -10.99
C LEU A 47 1.28 3.70 -11.62
N VAL A 48 1.99 2.65 -11.18
CA VAL A 48 3.25 2.25 -11.81
C VAL A 48 3.07 1.87 -13.29
N GLN A 49 1.98 1.18 -13.63
CA GLN A 49 1.67 0.88 -15.03
C GLN A 49 1.35 2.16 -15.83
N MET A 50 0.61 3.10 -15.24
CA MET A 50 0.30 4.38 -15.87
C MET A 50 1.55 5.25 -16.07
N SER A 51 2.47 5.29 -15.10
CA SER A 51 3.71 6.06 -15.22
C SER A 51 4.61 5.50 -16.32
N PHE A 52 4.65 4.17 -16.46
CA PHE A 52 5.34 3.50 -17.55
C PHE A 52 4.72 3.85 -18.92
N LEU A 53 3.39 3.83 -19.03
CA LEU A 53 2.70 4.23 -20.27
C LEU A 53 3.00 5.69 -20.64
N ALA A 54 2.89 6.62 -19.68
CA ALA A 54 3.18 8.03 -19.87
C ALA A 54 4.60 8.27 -20.37
N TYR A 55 5.57 7.56 -19.77
CA TYR A 55 6.96 7.57 -20.20
C TYR A 55 7.12 7.07 -21.64
N MET A 56 6.50 5.94 -21.98
CA MET A 56 6.57 5.36 -23.32
C MET A 56 5.92 6.22 -24.42
N THR A 57 5.01 7.12 -24.04
CA THR A 57 4.35 8.06 -24.96
C THR A 57 4.99 9.46 -24.97
N ASP A 58 6.14 9.64 -24.31
CA ASP A 58 6.83 10.93 -24.12
C ASP A 58 5.93 12.02 -23.48
N ASP A 59 4.89 11.61 -22.75
CA ASP A 59 4.00 12.54 -22.04
C ASP A 59 4.56 12.83 -20.65
N THR A 60 5.46 13.82 -20.61
CA THR A 60 6.20 14.20 -19.41
C THR A 60 5.29 14.77 -18.32
N GLU A 61 4.27 15.54 -18.69
CA GLU A 61 3.33 16.12 -17.72
C GLU A 61 2.50 15.02 -17.05
N TRP A 62 1.97 14.09 -17.85
CA TRP A 62 1.25 12.94 -17.30
C TRP A 62 2.17 12.08 -16.42
N HIS A 63 3.41 11.83 -16.84
CA HIS A 63 4.36 11.06 -16.05
C HIS A 63 4.63 11.69 -14.67
N LEU A 64 4.87 13.00 -14.62
CA LEU A 64 5.10 13.74 -13.37
C LEU A 64 3.86 13.71 -12.45
N ASN A 65 2.66 13.86 -13.03
CA ASN A 65 1.42 13.79 -12.26
C ASN A 65 1.23 12.41 -11.61
N VAL A 66 1.49 11.33 -12.35
CA VAL A 66 1.40 9.96 -11.82
C VAL A 66 2.45 9.71 -10.74
N CYS A 67 3.67 10.23 -10.89
CA CYS A 67 4.69 10.13 -9.84
C CYS A 67 4.25 10.83 -8.55
N SER A 68 3.66 12.03 -8.64
CA SER A 68 3.09 12.74 -7.49
C SER A 68 1.98 11.93 -6.80
N GLU A 69 1.10 11.28 -7.56
CA GLU A 69 0.07 10.39 -7.00
C GLU A 69 0.67 9.18 -6.27
N ILE A 70 1.78 8.61 -6.78
CA ILE A 70 2.50 7.51 -6.12
C ILE A 70 3.08 7.95 -4.78
N ASP A 71 3.68 9.14 -4.72
CA ASP A 71 4.30 9.66 -3.50
C ASP A 71 3.24 9.94 -2.43
N GLN A 72 2.12 10.57 -2.83
CA GLN A 72 0.96 10.76 -1.97
C GLN A 72 0.40 9.42 -1.44
N LEU A 73 0.32 8.40 -2.29
CA LEU A 73 -0.16 7.07 -1.89
C LEU A 73 0.75 6.41 -0.84
N LYS A 74 2.07 6.65 -0.91
CA LYS A 74 3.02 6.18 0.11
C LYS A 74 2.97 6.99 1.40
N GLY A 75 2.30 8.14 1.39
CA GLY A 75 2.33 9.11 2.48
C GLY A 75 3.67 9.86 2.55
N GLU A 76 4.39 9.93 1.42
CA GLU A 76 5.53 10.80 1.22
C GLU A 76 4.95 12.12 0.68
N GLU A 77 5.03 13.21 1.46
CA GLU A 77 4.62 14.54 0.96
C GLU A 77 5.55 14.92 -0.20
N ALA A 78 4.96 15.24 -1.35
CA ALA A 78 5.67 15.67 -2.57
C ALA A 78 6.37 17.03 -2.39
#